data_AF-A0A0D0U4E6-F1
#
_entry.id   AF-A0A0D0U4E6-F1
#
_cell.length_a   1.000
_cell.length_b   1.000
_cell.length_c   1.000
_cell.angle_alpha   90.00
_cell.angle_beta   90.00
_cell.angle_gamma   90.00
#
_symmetry.space_group_name_H-M   'P 1'
#
loop_
_entity.id
_entity.type
_entity.pdbx_description
1 polymer ?
#
loop_
_entity_poly.entity_id
_entity_poly.type
_entity_poly.pdbx_seq_one_letter_code
_entity_poly.pdbx_strand_id
1 'polypeptide(L)'
;MSAAVLPMTPPLEKEESELVHRRPSPADELTPPHTPEQNPCKSTNGKGIDPIDPALLPSDRHIPDNYVSYTIANQKYLPPITWKNLIHNIQWISFLALTVTPSLAIYGIFTTAWNTKTAIWSVIYYFITGLGITAGYHRLWAHRAYNASIPLQYVLATAGSGAVEGSIKWWCRGHRAHHRYTDTDLDPYSAEKGFFWSHVGWMLVKPRGKIGVADVSDLSKNRVVKWQHRNYIPLILGMGFVFPTVVAGLGWGDWRGGFFFAGAARLCFVHHSTFCVNSLAHWLGEQPFDNKHSPRDHIITALCTIGEGYHNFHHQFPQDFRNAIKWFQYDPTKWFIWTMSKLGLASHLKRFPDNEVKKGQYTMKLQLLKEQADELQWPKSSNDLPVISWDDFKAEAKERSLVAIHGFIHDCSSFVEDHPGGAHLIKRAIGTDATTAFFGGVYDHSNAAHNLLAMMRVGILDGGMEVEHLKRRPADSEASSITNSPVSSASASSVDIQSLADDDFRLDQTQLNSQGPKPKAPFGQPQAQVADRWTLSVPPSEKLRIIQTVPEIRPGLLTHRSVGKLDKVTKADVGGEANEFSGKEPVAAA
;
A
#
# COMPACT_ATOMS: atom_id res chain seq x y z
N MET A 1 33.42 55.38 -19.31
CA MET A 1 32.74 55.93 -20.52
C MET A 1 31.25 55.94 -20.23
N SER A 2 30.68 57.14 -20.34
CA SER A 2 29.29 57.48 -20.05
C SER A 2 28.38 57.18 -21.26
N ALA A 3 27.08 57.03 -20.98
CA ALA A 3 25.89 57.18 -21.84
C ALA A 3 24.99 55.94 -21.82
N ALA A 4 23.67 56.01 -21.72
CA ALA A 4 22.74 57.08 -21.34
C ALA A 4 21.38 56.40 -21.08
N VAL A 5 20.66 56.90 -20.08
CA VAL A 5 19.29 56.53 -19.69
C VAL A 5 18.36 57.67 -20.15
N LEU A 6 17.08 57.33 -20.40
CA LEU A 6 15.81 58.13 -20.26
C LEU A 6 14.95 58.20 -21.56
N PRO A 7 13.61 58.39 -21.50
CA PRO A 7 12.62 58.10 -20.43
C PRO A 7 11.20 57.60 -20.86
N MET A 8 10.50 56.99 -19.88
CA MET A 8 9.06 57.03 -19.44
C MET A 8 7.91 57.43 -20.42
N THR A 9 6.86 56.60 -20.70
CA THR A 9 5.58 56.22 -19.99
C THR A 9 4.34 56.60 -20.85
N PRO A 10 3.06 56.23 -20.52
CA PRO A 10 2.28 55.05 -20.90
C PRO A 10 1.06 55.38 -21.83
N PRO A 11 0.11 54.44 -22.06
CA PRO A 11 -1.20 54.66 -21.43
C PRO A 11 -1.88 53.41 -20.87
N LEU A 12 -2.73 53.70 -19.89
CA LEU A 12 -3.69 52.88 -19.16
C LEU A 12 -4.95 52.51 -20.00
N GLU A 13 -5.69 51.55 -19.43
CA GLU A 13 -7.14 51.31 -19.49
C GLU A 13 -7.70 50.16 -20.35
N LYS A 14 -8.49 49.32 -19.62
CA LYS A 14 -9.32 48.16 -20.01
C LYS A 14 -8.52 46.85 -20.13
N GLU A 15 -8.67 45.83 -19.29
CA GLU A 15 -9.84 45.30 -18.56
C GLU A 15 -9.41 44.74 -17.19
N GLU A 16 -9.60 45.52 -16.12
CA GLU A 16 -9.78 45.00 -14.76
C GLU A 16 -11.29 44.87 -14.52
N SER A 17 -11.90 43.82 -15.05
CA SER A 17 -13.23 43.39 -14.62
C SER A 17 -13.47 41.95 -15.06
N GLU A 18 -12.95 40.98 -14.30
CA GLU A 18 -13.55 39.65 -14.08
C GLU A 18 -12.61 38.76 -13.23
N LEU A 19 -12.26 39.22 -12.04
CA LEU A 19 -11.79 38.36 -10.94
C LEU A 19 -12.96 38.13 -9.99
N VAL A 20 -13.94 37.35 -10.46
CA VAL A 20 -15.03 36.85 -9.63
C VAL A 20 -14.95 35.32 -9.61
N HIS A 21 -14.87 34.79 -8.39
CA HIS A 21 -14.84 33.37 -8.03
C HIS A 21 -15.62 32.43 -8.99
N ARG A 22 -14.89 31.71 -9.84
CA ARG A 22 -15.43 30.51 -10.48
C ARG A 22 -15.21 29.31 -9.56
N ARG A 23 -16.27 28.84 -8.89
CA ARG A 23 -16.30 27.48 -8.36
C ARG A 23 -16.13 26.50 -9.52
N PRO A 24 -15.29 25.45 -9.42
CA PRO A 24 -15.18 24.46 -10.48
C PRO A 24 -16.51 23.74 -10.68
N SER A 25 -16.95 23.63 -11.93
CA SER A 25 -18.14 22.89 -12.36
C SER A 25 -17.85 21.37 -12.32
N PRO A 26 -18.83 20.50 -12.02
CA PRO A 26 -18.64 19.05 -12.02
C PRO A 26 -18.61 18.50 -13.46
N ALA A 27 -17.55 18.83 -14.21
CA ALA A 27 -17.27 18.26 -15.52
C ALA A 27 -15.78 18.41 -15.93
N ASP A 28 -14.86 18.54 -14.97
CA ASP A 28 -13.45 18.26 -15.26
C ASP A 28 -13.28 16.74 -15.35
N GLU A 29 -13.71 16.18 -16.49
CA GLU A 29 -13.38 14.81 -16.87
C GLU A 29 -11.85 14.69 -16.88
N LEU A 30 -11.30 14.00 -15.89
CA LEU A 30 -9.94 13.51 -15.90
C LEU A 30 -9.80 12.61 -17.13
N THR A 31 -9.29 13.15 -18.23
CA THR A 31 -8.89 12.33 -19.37
C THR A 31 -7.83 11.33 -18.89
N PRO A 32 -8.05 10.02 -19.07
CA PRO A 32 -7.02 9.03 -18.76
C PRO A 32 -5.75 9.33 -19.57
N PRO A 33 -4.56 8.92 -19.09
CA PRO A 33 -3.32 9.19 -19.80
C PRO A 33 -3.44 8.67 -21.24
N HIS A 34 -3.20 9.54 -22.22
CA HIS A 34 -3.15 9.16 -23.61
C HIS A 34 -2.09 8.07 -23.80
N THR A 35 -2.56 6.84 -24.00
CA THR A 35 -1.80 5.82 -24.73
C THR A 35 -1.41 6.45 -26.07
N PRO A 36 -0.16 6.34 -26.54
CA PRO A 36 0.24 6.89 -27.83
C PRO A 36 -0.78 6.46 -28.89
N GLU A 37 -1.28 7.40 -29.71
CA GLU A 37 -2.14 7.07 -30.83
C GLU A 37 -1.43 6.02 -31.69
N GLN A 38 -1.95 4.79 -31.66
CA GLN A 38 -1.59 3.80 -32.65
C GLN A 38 -2.19 4.29 -33.95
N ASN A 39 -1.34 4.68 -34.91
CA ASN A 39 -1.79 5.00 -36.26
C ASN A 39 -2.79 3.94 -36.72
N PRO A 40 -4.00 4.31 -37.15
CA PRO A 40 -5.01 3.33 -37.53
C PRO A 40 -4.45 2.49 -38.68
N CYS A 41 -4.16 1.22 -38.37
CA CYS A 41 -3.84 0.25 -39.37
C CYS A 41 -5.07 0.17 -40.30
N LYS A 42 -4.85 0.26 -41.61
CA LYS A 42 -5.92 0.24 -42.61
C LYS A 42 -6.84 -0.95 -42.34
N SER A 43 -8.11 -0.65 -42.11
CA SER A 43 -9.20 -1.61 -41.91
C SER A 43 -9.14 -2.73 -42.94
N THR A 44 -8.67 -3.90 -42.52
CA THR A 44 -8.95 -5.16 -43.21
C THR A 44 -10.16 -5.80 -42.54
N ASN A 45 -11.19 -6.03 -43.36
CA ASN A 45 -12.48 -6.62 -43.01
C ASN A 45 -12.42 -7.70 -41.92
N GLY A 46 -13.26 -7.51 -40.89
CA GLY A 46 -13.83 -8.50 -39.98
C GLY A 46 -13.01 -9.76 -39.69
N LYS A 47 -12.13 -9.71 -38.70
CA LYS A 47 -11.75 -10.86 -37.85
C LYS A 47 -11.55 -10.36 -36.42
N GLY A 48 -11.88 -11.20 -35.44
CA GLY A 48 -11.84 -10.87 -34.01
C GLY A 48 -10.45 -10.45 -33.52
N ILE A 49 -10.38 -10.09 -32.23
CA ILE A 49 -9.17 -9.71 -31.49
C ILE A 49 -7.95 -10.43 -32.06
N ASP A 50 -6.99 -9.67 -32.60
CA ASP A 50 -5.77 -10.24 -33.15
C ASP A 50 -5.15 -11.17 -32.09
N PRO A 51 -4.82 -12.43 -32.45
CA PRO A 51 -4.10 -13.32 -31.55
C PRO A 51 -2.83 -12.63 -31.08
N ILE A 52 -2.52 -12.71 -29.78
CA ILE A 52 -1.21 -12.33 -29.25
C ILE A 52 -0.17 -12.95 -30.18
N ASP A 53 0.68 -12.12 -30.78
CA ASP A 53 1.75 -12.56 -31.68
C ASP A 53 2.45 -13.77 -31.05
N PRO A 54 2.41 -14.97 -31.68
CA PRO A 54 3.07 -16.16 -31.14
C PRO A 54 4.59 -16.00 -30.98
N ALA A 55 5.19 -14.89 -31.46
CA ALA A 55 6.56 -14.50 -31.17
C ALA A 55 6.75 -13.75 -29.83
N LEU A 56 5.68 -13.26 -29.19
CA LEU A 56 5.66 -12.62 -27.88
C LEU A 56 5.25 -13.61 -26.77
N LEU A 57 5.81 -14.83 -26.82
CA LEU A 57 5.67 -15.76 -25.72
C LEU A 57 6.40 -15.20 -24.49
N PRO A 58 5.71 -15.05 -23.35
CA PRO A 58 6.39 -14.73 -22.10
C PRO A 58 7.46 -15.79 -21.86
N SER A 59 8.66 -15.36 -21.47
CA SER A 59 9.76 -16.29 -21.15
C SER A 59 9.40 -17.29 -20.05
N ASP A 60 8.31 -17.03 -19.32
CA ASP A 60 7.76 -17.78 -18.20
C ASP A 60 6.48 -18.58 -18.51
N ARG A 61 6.08 -18.79 -19.77
CA ARG A 61 4.84 -19.55 -20.11
C ARG A 61 4.77 -20.98 -19.51
N HIS A 62 5.91 -21.62 -19.25
CA HIS A 62 5.99 -22.99 -18.74
C HIS A 62 6.32 -23.05 -17.24
N ILE A 63 6.09 -21.95 -16.52
CA ILE A 63 6.31 -21.88 -15.09
C ILE A 63 5.09 -22.49 -14.36
N PRO A 64 5.28 -23.44 -13.43
CA PRO A 64 4.17 -24.00 -12.64
C PRO A 64 3.50 -22.93 -11.76
N ASP A 65 2.21 -23.15 -11.44
CA ASP A 65 1.34 -22.19 -10.72
C ASP A 65 1.98 -21.60 -9.44
N ASN A 66 2.84 -22.35 -8.77
CA ASN A 66 3.70 -21.86 -7.69
C ASN A 66 5.18 -22.00 -8.05
N TYR A 67 5.65 -21.11 -8.94
CA TYR A 67 7.04 -21.06 -9.42
C TYR A 67 8.07 -21.08 -8.30
N VAL A 68 7.82 -20.28 -7.25
CA VAL A 68 8.76 -20.06 -6.17
C VAL A 68 8.99 -21.36 -5.43
N SER A 69 7.90 -21.99 -4.96
CA SER A 69 7.96 -23.26 -4.24
C SER A 69 8.54 -24.37 -5.10
N TYR A 70 8.13 -24.45 -6.38
CA TYR A 70 8.69 -25.40 -7.33
C TYR A 70 10.20 -25.20 -7.53
N THR A 71 10.64 -23.97 -7.74
CA THR A 71 12.05 -23.66 -8.00
C THR A 71 12.89 -23.94 -6.78
N ILE A 72 12.41 -23.55 -5.59
CA ILE A 72 13.08 -23.83 -4.31
C ILE A 72 13.23 -25.33 -4.08
N ALA A 73 12.19 -26.12 -4.38
CA ALA A 73 12.20 -27.58 -4.21
C ALA A 73 13.09 -28.31 -5.24
N ASN A 74 13.18 -27.81 -6.47
CA ASN A 74 13.85 -28.51 -7.57
C ASN A 74 15.25 -27.98 -7.92
N GLN A 75 15.70 -26.88 -7.30
CA GLN A 75 17.05 -26.37 -7.54
C GLN A 75 18.11 -27.09 -6.72
N LYS A 76 19.32 -27.16 -7.26
CA LYS A 76 20.48 -27.67 -6.53
C LYS A 76 21.08 -26.55 -5.71
N TYR A 77 21.23 -26.78 -4.40
CA TYR A 77 21.93 -25.87 -3.51
C TYR A 77 23.39 -26.27 -3.34
N LEU A 78 24.25 -25.27 -3.14
CA LEU A 78 25.61 -25.49 -2.65
C LEU A 78 25.57 -26.08 -1.23
N PRO A 79 26.56 -26.91 -0.86
CA PRO A 79 26.62 -27.48 0.47
C PRO A 79 26.72 -26.39 1.55
N PRO A 80 26.29 -26.71 2.79
CA PRO A 80 26.44 -25.81 3.93
C PRO A 80 27.88 -25.33 4.12
N ILE A 81 28.02 -24.11 4.60
CA ILE A 81 29.33 -23.51 4.87
C ILE A 81 29.88 -24.13 6.14
N THR A 82 31.12 -24.62 6.05
CA THR A 82 31.90 -25.18 7.14
C THR A 82 33.27 -24.53 7.15
N TRP A 83 34.00 -24.61 8.26
CA TRP A 83 35.38 -24.09 8.34
C TRP A 83 36.29 -24.66 7.25
N LYS A 84 36.06 -25.91 6.82
CA LYS A 84 36.85 -26.56 5.76
C LYS A 84 36.59 -25.99 4.36
N ASN A 85 35.39 -25.49 4.09
CA ASN A 85 35.02 -25.00 2.76
C ASN A 85 34.80 -23.47 2.69
N LEU A 86 35.03 -22.75 3.80
CA LEU A 86 34.77 -21.31 3.90
C LEU A 86 35.45 -20.50 2.80
N ILE A 87 36.76 -20.68 2.60
CA ILE A 87 37.58 -19.97 1.61
C ILE A 87 37.04 -20.15 0.17
N HIS A 88 36.51 -21.34 -0.14
CA HIS A 88 35.94 -21.65 -1.46
C HIS A 88 34.58 -20.98 -1.67
N ASN A 89 33.89 -20.61 -0.58
CA ASN A 89 32.56 -20.01 -0.60
C ASN A 89 32.58 -18.47 -0.59
N ILE A 90 33.75 -17.85 -0.43
CA ILE A 90 33.91 -16.40 -0.51
C ILE A 90 33.78 -15.94 -1.97
N GLN A 91 33.06 -14.85 -2.18
CA GLN A 91 33.01 -14.09 -3.42
C GLN A 91 34.20 -13.13 -3.47
N TRP A 92 35.36 -13.62 -3.90
CA TRP A 92 36.63 -12.89 -3.79
C TRP A 92 36.62 -11.49 -4.42
N ILE A 93 35.95 -11.29 -5.54
CA ILE A 93 35.89 -9.97 -6.20
C ILE A 93 35.16 -8.96 -5.30
N SER A 94 33.96 -9.31 -4.83
CA SER A 94 33.19 -8.46 -3.92
C SER A 94 33.90 -8.29 -2.58
N PHE A 95 34.47 -9.37 -2.03
CA PHE A 95 35.23 -9.34 -0.79
C PHE A 95 36.40 -8.36 -0.88
N LEU A 96 37.21 -8.41 -1.94
CA LEU A 96 38.33 -7.50 -2.13
C LEU A 96 37.85 -6.05 -2.30
N ALA A 97 36.80 -5.82 -3.10
CA ALA A 97 36.26 -4.47 -3.27
C ALA A 97 35.76 -3.86 -1.94
N LEU A 98 35.08 -4.66 -1.13
CA LEU A 98 34.49 -4.28 0.16
C LEU A 98 35.48 -4.26 1.33
N THR A 99 36.70 -4.76 1.15
CA THR A 99 37.76 -4.72 2.19
C THR A 99 38.87 -3.74 1.85
N VAL A 100 39.31 -3.71 0.59
CA VAL A 100 40.38 -2.80 0.13
C VAL A 100 39.90 -1.35 0.16
N THR A 101 38.68 -1.06 -0.31
CA THR A 101 38.18 0.32 -0.36
C THR A 101 38.08 0.96 1.02
N PRO A 102 37.46 0.32 2.05
CA PRO A 102 37.48 0.88 3.40
C PRO A 102 38.88 0.92 4.01
N SER A 103 39.76 -0.06 3.72
CA SER A 103 41.15 -0.04 4.20
C SER A 103 41.93 1.16 3.64
N LEU A 104 41.74 1.50 2.36
CA LEU A 104 42.31 2.70 1.75
C LEU A 104 41.75 3.96 2.40
N ALA A 105 40.44 4.01 2.68
CA ALA A 105 39.82 5.14 3.38
C ALA A 105 40.42 5.35 4.78
N ILE A 106 40.54 4.27 5.57
CA ILE A 106 41.13 4.29 6.91
C ILE A 106 42.60 4.74 6.85
N TYR A 107 43.39 4.15 5.94
CA TYR A 107 44.77 4.58 5.72
C TYR A 107 44.85 6.07 5.33
N GLY A 108 43.93 6.51 4.48
CA GLY A 108 43.79 7.91 4.06
C GLY A 108 43.56 8.86 5.23
N ILE A 109 42.66 8.51 6.15
CA ILE A 109 42.36 9.29 7.36
C ILE A 109 43.62 9.54 8.20
N PHE A 110 44.50 8.54 8.33
CA PHE A 110 45.71 8.67 9.15
C PHE A 110 46.90 9.32 8.44
N THR A 111 46.91 9.36 7.10
CA THR A 111 48.12 9.71 6.33
C THR A 111 47.94 10.86 5.35
N THR A 112 46.74 11.44 5.26
CA THR A 112 46.43 12.51 4.32
C THR A 112 46.01 13.74 5.08
N ALA A 113 46.67 14.87 4.79
CA ALA A 113 46.33 16.15 5.40
C ALA A 113 44.89 16.54 5.07
N TRP A 114 44.21 17.15 6.04
CA TRP A 114 42.85 17.63 5.86
C TRP A 114 42.80 18.76 4.84
N ASN A 115 41.86 18.68 3.90
CA ASN A 115 41.55 19.75 2.96
C ASN A 115 40.03 19.93 2.85
N THR A 116 39.54 21.10 3.27
CA THR A 116 38.11 21.40 3.28
C THR A 116 37.48 21.38 1.88
N LYS A 117 38.21 21.80 0.83
CA LYS A 117 37.69 21.76 -0.55
C LYS A 117 37.50 20.31 -1.02
N THR A 118 38.45 19.44 -0.68
CA THR A 118 38.35 17.99 -0.95
C THR A 118 37.21 17.34 -0.16
N ALA A 119 37.01 17.72 1.10
CA ALA A 119 35.91 17.21 1.91
C ALA A 119 34.55 17.59 1.30
N ILE A 120 34.36 18.86 0.92
CA ILE A 120 33.15 19.34 0.23
C ILE A 120 32.97 18.60 -1.10
N TRP A 121 34.03 18.46 -1.88
CA TRP A 121 33.99 17.70 -3.14
C TRP A 121 33.60 16.24 -2.94
N SER A 122 34.10 15.60 -1.88
CA SER A 122 33.74 14.21 -1.54
C SER A 122 32.25 14.07 -1.27
N VAL A 123 31.64 15.05 -0.57
CA VAL A 123 30.19 15.07 -0.31
C VAL A 123 29.39 15.34 -1.59
N ILE A 124 29.81 16.31 -2.40
CA ILE A 124 29.15 16.58 -3.69
C ILE A 124 29.19 15.32 -4.58
N TYR A 125 30.36 14.68 -4.66
CA TYR A 125 30.56 13.51 -5.49
C TYR A 125 29.85 12.26 -4.93
N TYR A 126 29.66 12.15 -3.61
CA TYR A 126 28.75 11.19 -2.97
C TYR A 126 27.34 11.33 -3.54
N PHE A 127 26.77 12.55 -3.58
CA PHE A 127 25.44 12.76 -4.13
C PHE A 127 25.37 12.56 -5.64
N ILE A 128 26.40 12.93 -6.41
CA ILE A 128 26.44 12.69 -7.87
C ILE A 128 26.38 11.18 -8.16
N THR A 129 27.25 10.40 -7.51
CA THR A 129 27.30 8.94 -7.72
C THR A 129 26.05 8.25 -7.17
N GLY A 130 25.54 8.72 -6.03
CA GLY A 130 24.25 8.31 -5.47
C GLY A 130 23.07 8.54 -6.41
N LEU A 131 22.95 9.73 -7.01
CA LEU A 131 21.92 10.02 -8.02
C LEU A 131 22.06 9.15 -9.28
N GLY A 132 23.28 8.75 -9.63
CA GLY A 132 23.52 7.76 -10.68
C GLY A 132 22.87 6.40 -10.39
N ILE A 133 22.87 5.98 -9.12
CA ILE A 133 22.17 4.79 -8.66
C ILE A 133 20.66 5.03 -8.56
N THR A 134 20.22 6.03 -7.79
CA THR A 134 18.81 6.25 -7.48
C THR A 134 18.00 6.74 -8.69
N ALA A 135 18.42 7.82 -9.36
CA ALA A 135 17.72 8.32 -10.54
C ALA A 135 17.95 7.41 -11.74
N GLY A 136 19.17 6.92 -11.92
CA GLY A 136 19.57 6.06 -13.04
C GLY A 136 19.18 4.59 -12.84
N TYR A 137 20.05 3.84 -12.16
CA TYR A 137 19.96 2.37 -12.08
C TYR A 137 18.59 1.91 -11.58
N HIS A 138 18.11 2.56 -10.53
CA HIS A 138 16.88 2.22 -9.85
C HIS A 138 15.64 2.72 -10.60
N ARG A 139 15.37 4.04 -10.59
CA ARG A 139 14.09 4.57 -11.09
C ARG A 139 13.97 4.56 -12.62
N LEU A 140 15.04 4.89 -13.34
CA LEU A 140 15.02 4.91 -14.81
C LEU A 140 15.09 3.51 -15.42
N TRP A 141 16.10 2.70 -15.07
CA TRP A 141 16.34 1.41 -15.73
C TRP A 141 15.65 0.24 -15.05
N ALA A 142 15.70 0.09 -13.72
CA ALA A 142 15.06 -1.05 -13.06
C ALA A 142 13.53 -0.92 -13.10
N HIS A 143 12.98 0.26 -12.79
CA HIS A 143 11.53 0.48 -12.65
C HIS A 143 10.84 1.16 -13.82
N ARG A 144 11.59 1.77 -14.75
CA ARG A 144 11.02 2.50 -15.89
C ARG A 144 10.00 3.56 -15.44
N ALA A 145 10.34 4.28 -14.37
CA ALA A 145 9.47 5.27 -13.73
C ALA A 145 9.41 6.60 -14.50
N TYR A 146 10.37 6.85 -15.40
CA TYR A 146 10.37 8.00 -16.30
C TYR A 146 11.20 7.71 -17.55
N ASN A 147 11.09 8.58 -18.56
CA ASN A 147 11.92 8.56 -19.76
C ASN A 147 13.01 9.64 -19.65
N ALA A 148 14.24 9.31 -20.01
CA ALA A 148 15.36 10.24 -20.03
C ALA A 148 15.88 10.45 -21.46
N SER A 149 16.26 11.70 -21.78
CA SER A 149 17.01 12.03 -22.99
C SER A 149 18.33 11.25 -23.05
N ILE A 150 18.86 11.02 -24.24
CA ILE A 150 20.12 10.28 -24.42
C ILE A 150 21.29 10.91 -23.64
N PRO A 151 21.49 12.25 -23.64
CA PRO A 151 22.53 12.87 -22.82
C PRO A 151 22.37 12.57 -21.32
N LEU A 152 21.15 12.69 -20.79
CA LEU A 152 20.88 12.38 -19.38
C LEU A 152 21.14 10.90 -19.07
N GLN A 153 20.80 9.98 -19.98
CA GLN A 153 21.12 8.56 -19.83
C GLN A 153 22.64 8.33 -19.71
N TYR A 154 23.46 8.98 -20.54
CA TYR A 154 24.91 8.85 -20.45
C TYR A 154 25.46 9.44 -19.14
N VAL A 155 24.97 10.60 -18.72
CA VAL A 155 25.36 11.24 -17.44
C VAL A 155 25.04 10.34 -16.25
N LEU A 156 23.83 9.77 -16.20
CA LEU A 156 23.43 8.87 -15.12
C LEU A 156 24.21 7.54 -15.17
N ALA A 157 24.49 7.03 -16.37
CA ALA A 157 25.26 5.80 -16.55
C ALA A 157 26.72 5.94 -16.10
N THR A 158 27.37 7.08 -16.39
CA THR A 158 28.73 7.36 -15.94
C THR A 158 28.77 7.66 -14.45
N ALA A 159 27.87 8.49 -13.94
CA ALA A 159 27.76 8.79 -12.51
C ALA A 159 27.51 7.52 -11.68
N GLY A 160 26.57 6.67 -12.09
CA GLY A 160 26.28 5.41 -11.40
C GLY A 160 27.44 4.40 -11.48
N SER A 161 28.27 4.45 -12.52
CA SER A 161 29.51 3.67 -12.57
C SER A 161 30.51 4.10 -11.50
N GLY A 162 30.49 5.37 -11.05
CA GLY A 162 31.32 5.86 -9.95
C GLY A 162 30.98 5.28 -8.58
N ALA A 163 29.79 4.66 -8.43
CA ALA A 163 29.39 3.95 -7.22
C ALA A 163 29.91 2.49 -7.19
N VAL A 164 30.38 1.93 -8.31
CA VAL A 164 31.03 0.60 -8.36
C VAL A 164 30.13 -0.54 -7.84
N GLU A 165 28.84 -0.54 -8.20
CA GLU A 165 27.84 -1.52 -7.72
C GLU A 165 27.42 -2.57 -8.78
N GLY A 166 28.29 -2.84 -9.73
CA GLY A 166 27.97 -3.62 -10.93
C GLY A 166 27.44 -2.78 -12.10
N SER A 167 27.42 -3.37 -13.29
CA SER A 167 26.85 -2.72 -14.47
C SER A 167 25.34 -2.52 -14.31
N ILE A 168 24.76 -1.55 -15.04
CA ILE A 168 23.30 -1.28 -15.03
C ILE A 168 22.51 -2.58 -15.24
N LYS A 169 22.90 -3.40 -16.23
CA LYS A 169 22.24 -4.67 -16.55
C LYS A 169 22.28 -5.67 -15.39
N TRP A 170 23.41 -5.77 -14.69
CA TRP A 170 23.57 -6.70 -13.57
C TRP A 170 22.78 -6.23 -12.35
N TRP A 171 22.88 -4.95 -12.01
CA TRP A 171 22.21 -4.33 -10.87
C TRP A 171 20.68 -4.41 -11.04
N CYS A 172 20.16 -3.97 -12.19
CA CYS A 172 18.73 -3.98 -12.46
C CYS A 172 18.15 -5.40 -12.48
N ARG A 173 18.90 -6.40 -12.95
CA ARG A 173 18.47 -7.81 -12.90
C ARG A 173 18.28 -8.26 -11.44
N GLY A 174 19.24 -7.94 -10.57
CA GLY A 174 19.17 -8.25 -9.14
C GLY A 174 17.99 -7.53 -8.49
N HIS A 175 17.86 -6.23 -8.73
CA HIS A 175 16.80 -5.41 -8.16
C HIS A 175 15.38 -5.82 -8.60
N ARG A 176 15.19 -6.14 -9.89
CA ARG A 176 13.91 -6.66 -10.38
C ARG A 176 13.59 -8.04 -9.80
N ALA A 177 14.60 -8.88 -9.57
CA ALA A 177 14.40 -10.16 -8.89
C ALA A 177 14.04 -9.96 -7.42
N HIS A 178 14.67 -9.00 -6.74
CA HIS A 178 14.32 -8.62 -5.37
C HIS A 178 12.84 -8.24 -5.27
N HIS A 179 12.34 -7.28 -6.07
CA HIS A 179 10.91 -6.92 -6.05
C HIS A 179 9.95 -8.07 -6.38
N ARG A 180 10.33 -8.97 -7.30
CA ARG A 180 9.45 -10.08 -7.71
C ARG A 180 9.37 -11.18 -6.66
N TYR A 181 10.43 -11.35 -5.87
CA TYR A 181 10.62 -12.48 -4.98
C TYR A 181 10.90 -12.04 -3.54
N THR A 182 10.54 -10.81 -3.16
CA THR A 182 10.82 -10.20 -1.85
C THR A 182 10.52 -11.18 -0.72
N ASP A 183 11.45 -11.28 0.23
CA ASP A 183 11.35 -12.15 1.41
C ASP A 183 11.29 -13.66 1.13
N THR A 184 11.65 -14.10 -0.08
CA THR A 184 11.79 -15.53 -0.41
C THR A 184 13.26 -15.93 -0.60
N ASP A 185 13.53 -17.24 -0.70
CA ASP A 185 14.87 -17.74 -1.01
C ASP A 185 15.39 -17.37 -2.40
N LEU A 186 14.51 -16.91 -3.30
CA LEU A 186 14.87 -16.45 -4.64
C LEU A 186 15.26 -14.96 -4.67
N ASP A 187 15.00 -14.22 -3.59
CA ASP A 187 15.49 -12.85 -3.42
C ASP A 187 17.02 -12.85 -3.20
N PRO A 188 17.80 -12.15 -4.05
CA PRO A 188 19.25 -12.11 -3.96
C PRO A 188 19.79 -11.61 -2.60
N TYR A 189 19.05 -10.77 -1.89
CA TYR A 189 19.49 -10.14 -0.64
C TYR A 189 18.36 -10.09 0.41
N SER A 190 17.55 -11.15 0.43
CA SER A 190 16.43 -11.35 1.36
C SER A 190 16.74 -10.92 2.80
N ALA A 191 15.87 -10.08 3.36
CA ALA A 191 15.95 -9.62 4.74
C ALA A 191 15.68 -10.74 5.77
N GLU A 192 14.94 -11.79 5.38
CA GLU A 192 14.64 -12.98 6.19
C GLU A 192 15.91 -13.76 6.59
N LYS A 193 17.01 -13.58 5.85
CA LYS A 193 18.32 -14.19 6.17
C LYS A 193 19.10 -13.39 7.21
N GLY A 194 18.53 -12.31 7.73
CA GLY A 194 19.10 -11.47 8.78
C GLY A 194 19.65 -10.14 8.28
N PHE A 195 19.78 -9.18 9.20
CA PHE A 195 20.26 -7.82 8.93
C PHE A 195 21.64 -7.79 8.26
N PHE A 196 22.63 -8.51 8.81
CA PHE A 196 23.99 -8.50 8.25
C PHE A 196 24.08 -9.20 6.89
N TRP A 197 23.22 -10.21 6.68
CA TRP A 197 23.15 -10.88 5.38
C TRP A 197 22.66 -9.91 4.30
N SER A 198 21.52 -9.27 4.54
CA SER A 198 20.92 -8.30 3.60
C SER A 198 21.77 -7.04 3.42
N HIS A 199 22.51 -6.61 4.45
CA HIS A 199 23.43 -5.48 4.36
C HIS A 199 24.64 -5.80 3.47
N VAL A 200 25.43 -6.84 3.80
CA VAL A 200 26.70 -7.12 3.12
C VAL A 200 26.98 -8.60 2.87
N GLY A 201 26.42 -9.51 3.69
CA GLY A 201 26.72 -10.93 3.61
C GLY A 201 26.41 -11.57 2.26
N TRP A 202 25.33 -11.14 1.60
CA TRP A 202 24.93 -11.61 0.27
C TRP A 202 25.98 -11.31 -0.81
N MET A 203 26.81 -10.27 -0.63
CA MET A 203 27.91 -9.94 -1.55
C MET A 203 29.18 -10.72 -1.23
N LEU A 204 29.40 -11.09 0.03
CA LEU A 204 30.62 -11.77 0.49
C LEU A 204 30.58 -13.29 0.26
N VAL A 205 29.38 -13.88 0.24
CA VAL A 205 29.18 -15.33 0.17
C VAL A 205 28.57 -15.72 -1.18
N LYS A 206 29.06 -16.80 -1.80
CA LYS A 206 28.49 -17.28 -3.07
C LYS A 206 26.99 -17.61 -2.90
N PRO A 207 26.10 -17.26 -3.83
CA PRO A 207 24.69 -17.67 -3.74
C PRO A 207 24.57 -19.18 -3.59
N ARG A 208 23.74 -19.62 -2.62
CA ARG A 208 23.55 -21.05 -2.37
C ARG A 208 22.68 -21.71 -3.44
N GLY A 209 21.67 -20.99 -3.91
CA GLY A 209 20.78 -21.38 -5.00
C GLY A 209 20.79 -20.37 -6.14
N LYS A 210 19.96 -20.61 -7.15
CA LYS A 210 19.71 -19.67 -8.23
C LYS A 210 18.89 -18.49 -7.70
N ILE A 211 19.31 -17.29 -8.07
CA ILE A 211 18.52 -16.08 -7.89
C ILE A 211 17.32 -16.15 -8.83
N GLY A 212 16.17 -15.63 -8.38
CA GLY A 212 14.95 -15.61 -9.17
C GLY A 212 15.10 -14.92 -10.53
N VAL A 213 14.30 -15.37 -11.49
CA VAL A 213 14.34 -14.87 -12.87
C VAL A 213 13.62 -13.53 -12.98
N ALA A 214 14.29 -12.56 -13.60
CA ALA A 214 13.75 -11.24 -13.92
C ALA A 214 13.96 -10.93 -15.41
N ASP A 215 12.96 -10.34 -16.06
CA ASP A 215 13.09 -9.88 -17.44
C ASP A 215 14.08 -8.71 -17.51
N VAL A 216 15.00 -8.78 -18.48
CA VAL A 216 16.04 -7.76 -18.78
C VAL A 216 16.17 -7.53 -20.29
N SER A 217 15.15 -7.91 -21.06
CA SER A 217 15.12 -7.80 -22.52
C SER A 217 15.22 -6.34 -22.98
N ASP A 218 14.54 -5.42 -22.29
CA ASP A 218 14.63 -3.97 -22.51
C ASP A 218 16.04 -3.41 -22.27
N LEU A 219 16.69 -3.84 -21.19
CA LEU A 219 18.05 -3.42 -20.84
C LEU A 219 19.05 -3.90 -21.90
N SER A 220 18.81 -5.07 -22.47
CA SER A 220 19.63 -5.64 -23.54
C SER A 220 19.43 -4.93 -24.88
N LYS A 221 18.26 -4.31 -25.09
CA LYS A 221 17.97 -3.49 -26.28
C LYS A 221 18.51 -2.06 -26.15
N ASN A 222 18.57 -1.50 -24.94
CA ASN A 222 19.06 -0.13 -24.71
C ASN A 222 20.57 0.01 -25.06
N ARG A 223 20.88 0.97 -25.95
CA ARG A 223 22.24 1.23 -26.45
C ARG A 223 23.19 1.81 -25.40
N VAL A 224 22.71 2.67 -24.50
CA VAL A 224 23.51 3.24 -23.40
C VAL A 224 23.86 2.15 -22.39
N VAL A 225 22.89 1.31 -22.03
CA VAL A 225 23.12 0.17 -21.11
C VAL A 225 24.14 -0.81 -21.68
N LYS A 226 24.03 -1.16 -22.97
CA LYS A 226 25.03 -2.00 -23.65
C LYS A 226 26.42 -1.37 -23.66
N TRP A 227 26.53 -0.08 -23.97
CA TRP A 227 27.79 0.65 -23.93
C TRP A 227 28.41 0.63 -22.54
N GLN A 228 27.62 0.92 -21.50
CA GLN A 228 28.07 0.96 -20.12
C GLN A 228 28.53 -0.43 -19.65
N HIS A 229 27.77 -1.47 -19.97
CA HIS A 229 28.10 -2.85 -19.63
C HIS A 229 29.40 -3.32 -20.29
N ARG A 230 29.62 -2.99 -21.58
CA ARG A 230 30.85 -3.34 -22.31
C ARG A 230 32.08 -2.58 -21.79
N ASN A 231 31.90 -1.34 -21.36
CA ASN A 231 32.97 -0.46 -20.87
C ASN A 231 32.99 -0.38 -19.33
N TYR A 232 32.43 -1.36 -18.63
CA TYR A 232 32.18 -1.22 -17.20
C TYR A 232 33.47 -1.06 -16.39
N ILE A 233 34.48 -1.90 -16.65
CA ILE A 233 35.77 -1.87 -15.94
C ILE A 233 36.49 -0.52 -16.07
N PRO A 234 36.71 0.05 -17.28
CA PRO A 234 37.33 1.37 -17.36
C PRO A 234 36.44 2.47 -16.74
N LEU A 235 35.10 2.36 -16.82
CA LEU A 235 34.20 3.33 -16.21
C LEU A 235 34.26 3.34 -14.68
N ILE A 236 34.35 2.18 -14.02
CA ILE A 236 34.46 2.13 -12.55
C ILE A 236 35.81 2.65 -12.05
N LEU A 237 36.91 2.39 -12.76
CA LEU A 237 38.21 2.93 -12.38
C LEU A 237 38.25 4.45 -12.64
N GLY A 238 37.75 4.87 -13.81
CA GLY A 238 37.65 6.25 -14.22
C GLY A 238 36.78 7.08 -13.29
N MET A 239 35.52 6.71 -13.11
CA MET A 239 34.55 7.47 -12.30
C MET A 239 34.67 7.17 -10.81
N GLY A 240 35.13 5.98 -10.42
CA GLY A 240 35.27 5.61 -9.01
C GLY A 240 36.48 6.24 -8.33
N PHE A 241 37.62 6.40 -9.04
CA PHE A 241 38.86 6.89 -8.43
C PHE A 241 39.52 8.01 -9.23
N VAL A 242 39.71 7.86 -10.55
CA VAL A 242 40.51 8.81 -11.34
C VAL A 242 39.84 10.19 -11.39
N PHE A 243 38.57 10.27 -11.75
CA PHE A 243 37.83 11.52 -11.88
C PHE A 243 37.80 12.33 -10.58
N PRO A 244 37.37 11.78 -9.41
CA PRO A 244 37.37 12.56 -8.18
C PRO A 244 38.78 13.00 -7.75
N THR A 245 39.81 12.18 -8.05
CA THR A 245 41.22 12.49 -7.78
C THR A 245 41.71 13.65 -8.65
N VAL A 246 41.46 13.59 -9.96
CA VAL A 246 41.88 14.60 -10.92
C VAL A 246 41.20 15.94 -10.66
N VAL A 247 39.92 15.94 -10.29
CA VAL A 247 39.19 17.18 -9.94
C VAL A 247 39.86 17.88 -8.75
N ALA A 248 40.18 17.14 -7.68
CA ALA A 248 40.86 17.72 -6.51
C ALA A 248 42.31 18.15 -6.81
N GLY A 249 43.03 17.31 -7.55
CA GLY A 249 44.42 17.55 -7.94
C GLY A 249 44.60 18.76 -8.85
N LEU A 250 43.82 18.87 -9.92
CA LEU A 250 43.87 20.00 -10.85
C LEU A 250 43.16 21.25 -10.30
N GLY A 251 42.10 21.07 -9.50
CA GLY A 251 41.32 22.19 -8.98
C GLY A 251 42.00 22.95 -7.86
N TRP A 252 42.61 22.25 -6.89
CA TRP A 252 43.25 22.89 -5.73
C TRP A 252 44.49 22.16 -5.23
N GLY A 253 45.14 21.34 -6.07
CA GLY A 253 46.44 20.73 -5.79
C GLY A 253 46.40 19.48 -4.89
N ASP A 254 45.22 19.01 -4.47
CA ASP A 254 45.09 17.92 -3.50
C ASP A 254 44.83 16.55 -4.14
N TRP A 255 45.85 16.03 -4.84
CA TRP A 255 45.79 14.71 -5.47
C TRP A 255 45.57 13.59 -4.45
N ARG A 256 46.27 13.67 -3.31
CA ARG A 256 46.23 12.62 -2.30
C ARG A 256 44.87 12.58 -1.60
N GLY A 257 44.32 13.73 -1.22
CA GLY A 257 42.97 13.82 -0.66
C GLY A 257 41.90 13.44 -1.68
N GLY A 258 42.07 13.80 -2.95
CA GLY A 258 41.19 13.37 -4.03
C GLY A 258 41.08 11.84 -4.14
N PHE A 259 42.20 11.13 -4.02
CA PHE A 259 42.22 9.67 -4.06
C PHE A 259 41.63 9.02 -2.81
N PHE A 260 42.08 9.42 -1.62
CA PHE A 260 41.67 8.76 -0.38
C PHE A 260 40.30 9.18 0.14
N PHE A 261 39.94 10.46 0.07
CA PHE A 261 38.65 10.95 0.55
C PHE A 261 37.58 10.92 -0.55
N ALA A 262 37.80 11.62 -1.67
CA ALA A 262 36.79 11.71 -2.74
C ALA A 262 36.68 10.40 -3.57
N GLY A 263 37.75 9.62 -3.62
CA GLY A 263 37.78 8.25 -4.15
C GLY A 263 37.31 7.23 -3.11
N ALA A 264 38.23 6.78 -2.23
CA ALA A 264 38.02 5.62 -1.36
C ALA A 264 36.95 5.83 -0.26
N ALA A 265 37.07 6.87 0.56
CA ALA A 265 36.15 7.10 1.67
C ALA A 265 34.71 7.33 1.17
N ARG A 266 34.54 8.21 0.20
CA ARG A 266 33.24 8.45 -0.44
C ARG A 266 32.66 7.16 -1.04
N LEU A 267 33.46 6.33 -1.70
CA LEU A 267 32.98 5.06 -2.25
C LEU A 267 32.49 4.11 -1.15
N CYS A 268 33.21 4.02 -0.02
CA CYS A 268 32.77 3.27 1.16
C CYS A 268 31.41 3.77 1.67
N PHE A 269 31.23 5.09 1.80
CA PHE A 269 29.96 5.67 2.23
C PHE A 269 28.81 5.40 1.25
N VAL A 270 29.04 5.48 -0.07
CA VAL A 270 28.02 5.15 -1.08
C VAL A 270 27.60 3.68 -0.96
N HIS A 271 28.54 2.75 -0.81
CA HIS A 271 28.22 1.33 -0.65
C HIS A 271 27.35 1.06 0.57
N HIS A 272 27.73 1.56 1.74
CA HIS A 272 26.94 1.37 2.95
C HIS A 272 25.59 2.09 2.90
N SER A 273 25.52 3.26 2.26
CA SER A 273 24.26 3.96 1.96
C SER A 273 23.34 3.08 1.13
N THR A 274 23.79 2.48 0.03
CA THR A 274 22.97 1.57 -0.77
C THR A 274 22.59 0.30 0.00
N PHE A 275 23.50 -0.28 0.76
CA PHE A 275 23.26 -1.50 1.54
C PHE A 275 22.23 -1.30 2.65
N CYS A 276 22.13 -0.08 3.21
CA CYS A 276 21.06 0.29 4.13
C CYS A 276 19.67 0.17 3.49
N VAL A 277 19.52 0.30 2.17
CA VAL A 277 18.22 0.07 1.50
C VAL A 277 17.80 -1.39 1.65
N ASN A 278 18.71 -2.33 1.41
CA ASN A 278 18.43 -3.76 1.51
C ASN A 278 18.24 -4.24 2.95
N SER A 279 18.83 -3.55 3.92
CA SER A 279 18.85 -3.93 5.33
C SER A 279 17.98 -3.02 6.19
N LEU A 280 18.44 -1.81 6.50
CA LEU A 280 17.74 -0.87 7.36
C LEU A 280 16.30 -0.59 6.88
N ALA A 281 16.07 -0.47 5.57
CA ALA A 281 14.74 -0.22 5.01
C ALA A 281 13.80 -1.45 5.03
N HIS A 282 14.29 -2.62 5.42
CA HIS A 282 13.51 -3.82 5.68
C HIS A 282 13.36 -4.13 7.17
N TRP A 283 13.99 -3.37 8.06
CA TRP A 283 14.01 -3.66 9.50
C TRP A 283 13.47 -2.51 10.35
N LEU A 284 13.69 -1.27 9.92
CA LEU A 284 13.34 -0.07 10.68
C LEU A 284 12.29 0.76 9.92
N GLY A 285 11.18 1.08 10.61
CA GLY A 285 10.14 1.96 10.09
C GLY A 285 8.74 1.39 10.15
N GLU A 286 7.83 2.09 9.48
CA GLU A 286 6.40 1.79 9.42
C GLU A 286 6.01 1.09 8.12
N GLN A 287 4.83 0.48 8.09
CA GLN A 287 4.28 -0.18 6.89
C GLN A 287 2.93 0.43 6.51
N PRO A 288 2.91 1.70 6.07
CA PRO A 288 1.66 2.43 5.84
C PRO A 288 0.87 1.98 4.61
N PHE A 289 1.42 1.12 3.74
CA PHE A 289 0.75 0.71 2.49
C PHE A 289 0.46 -0.80 2.40
N ASP A 290 1.36 -1.66 2.89
CA ASP A 290 1.16 -3.11 2.97
C ASP A 290 2.14 -3.73 3.99
N ASN A 291 1.70 -4.73 4.76
CA ASN A 291 2.51 -5.40 5.79
C ASN A 291 2.78 -6.89 5.48
N LYS A 292 2.55 -7.36 4.25
CA LYS A 292 2.80 -8.77 3.89
C LYS A 292 4.28 -9.08 3.72
N HIS A 293 5.06 -8.06 3.40
CA HIS A 293 6.50 -8.14 3.19
C HIS A 293 7.23 -7.21 4.15
N SER A 294 8.54 -7.38 4.31
CA SER A 294 9.40 -6.66 5.23
C SER A 294 9.74 -5.18 4.92
N PRO A 295 9.57 -4.61 3.70
CA PRO A 295 9.87 -3.20 3.42
C PRO A 295 9.14 -2.23 4.34
N ARG A 296 9.84 -1.18 4.77
CA ARG A 296 9.41 -0.19 5.75
C ARG A 296 9.74 1.24 5.32
N ASP A 297 8.89 2.18 5.69
CA ASP A 297 9.08 3.61 5.51
C ASP A 297 9.74 4.22 6.74
N HIS A 298 10.87 4.90 6.56
CA HIS A 298 11.56 5.57 7.67
C HIS A 298 12.42 6.76 7.24
N ILE A 299 12.30 7.89 7.95
CA ILE A 299 13.01 9.13 7.61
C ILE A 299 14.53 9.04 7.79
N ILE A 300 15.02 8.40 8.85
CA ILE A 300 16.47 8.25 9.05
C ILE A 300 17.06 7.37 7.95
N THR A 301 16.33 6.32 7.57
CA THR A 301 16.72 5.49 6.43
C THR A 301 16.77 6.34 5.18
N ALA A 302 15.76 7.19 4.92
CA ALA A 302 15.75 8.07 3.76
C ALA A 302 16.93 9.05 3.74
N LEU A 303 17.35 9.59 4.89
CA LEU A 303 18.54 10.44 5.00
C LEU A 303 19.83 9.67 4.67
N CYS A 304 19.98 8.46 5.24
CA CYS A 304 21.12 7.59 5.01
C CYS A 304 21.20 7.05 3.58
N THR A 305 20.08 7.03 2.84
CA THR A 305 19.97 6.39 1.52
C THR A 305 19.56 7.34 0.40
N ILE A 306 19.77 8.65 0.56
CA ILE A 306 19.52 9.65 -0.51
C ILE A 306 18.05 9.63 -1.00
N GLY A 307 17.12 9.41 -0.07
CA GLY A 307 15.68 9.40 -0.33
C GLY A 307 15.05 8.03 -0.52
N GLU A 308 15.83 6.94 -0.50
CA GLU A 308 15.35 5.59 -0.79
C GLU A 308 14.65 4.89 0.39
N GLY A 309 14.58 5.54 1.56
CA GLY A 309 14.07 4.95 2.81
C GLY A 309 12.55 4.95 2.98
N TYR A 310 11.77 5.49 2.05
CA TYR A 310 10.33 5.26 1.96
C TYR A 310 10.07 3.97 1.17
N HIS A 311 10.54 2.86 1.75
CA HIS A 311 10.70 1.60 1.04
C HIS A 311 9.43 0.76 0.99
N ASN A 312 8.51 0.93 1.97
CA ASN A 312 7.19 0.32 1.92
C ASN A 312 6.37 0.88 0.76
N PHE A 313 6.37 2.21 0.59
CA PHE A 313 5.76 2.84 -0.58
C PHE A 313 6.38 2.33 -1.88
N HIS A 314 7.71 2.30 -1.95
CA HIS A 314 8.44 1.89 -3.14
C HIS A 314 8.13 0.44 -3.56
N HIS A 315 8.09 -0.50 -2.61
CA HIS A 315 7.74 -1.89 -2.91
C HIS A 315 6.29 -2.07 -3.35
N GLN A 316 5.38 -1.29 -2.78
CA GLN A 316 3.97 -1.34 -3.14
C GLN A 316 3.70 -0.70 -4.52
N PHE A 317 4.41 0.39 -4.85
CA PHE A 317 4.19 1.19 -6.05
C PHE A 317 5.48 1.41 -6.85
N PRO A 318 6.14 0.33 -7.33
CA PRO A 318 7.53 0.38 -7.81
C PRO A 318 7.73 1.22 -9.08
N GLN A 319 6.68 1.51 -9.84
CA GLN A 319 6.78 2.37 -11.03
C GLN A 319 6.61 3.86 -10.74
N ASP A 320 6.25 4.29 -9.53
CA ASP A 320 6.23 5.71 -9.19
C ASP A 320 7.66 6.26 -9.20
N PHE A 321 7.86 7.43 -9.82
CA PHE A 321 9.18 8.07 -9.83
C PHE A 321 9.59 8.64 -8.46
N ARG A 322 8.67 8.64 -7.49
CA ARG A 322 8.89 9.09 -6.11
C ARG A 322 8.98 7.86 -5.21
N ASN A 323 9.91 7.87 -4.25
CA ASN A 323 9.76 7.02 -3.08
C ASN A 323 8.99 7.78 -1.99
N ALA A 324 9.27 9.08 -1.88
CA ALA A 324 8.58 9.94 -0.93
C ALA A 324 7.44 10.73 -1.59
N ILE A 325 6.20 10.36 -1.32
CA ILE A 325 5.02 10.94 -1.99
C ILE A 325 4.69 12.38 -1.58
N LYS A 326 4.99 12.78 -0.35
CA LYS A 326 4.72 14.14 0.13
C LYS A 326 5.84 15.08 -0.35
N TRP A 327 5.49 16.34 -0.61
CA TRP A 327 6.44 17.31 -1.17
C TRP A 327 7.64 17.58 -0.24
N PHE A 328 7.39 17.61 1.08
CA PHE A 328 8.39 17.90 2.12
C PHE A 328 9.22 16.68 2.55
N GLN A 329 8.78 15.47 2.23
CA GLN A 329 9.53 14.27 2.59
C GLN A 329 10.83 14.21 1.78
N TYR A 330 11.92 13.92 2.48
CA TYR A 330 13.28 13.91 1.93
C TYR A 330 13.42 12.85 0.84
N ASP A 331 13.50 13.31 -0.40
CA ASP A 331 13.77 12.50 -1.58
C ASP A 331 14.46 13.40 -2.62
N PRO A 332 15.79 13.61 -2.48
CA PRO A 332 16.54 14.44 -3.42
C PRO A 332 16.48 13.90 -4.85
N THR A 333 16.32 12.58 -5.02
CA THR A 333 16.16 11.93 -6.32
C THR A 333 14.87 12.37 -7.02
N LYS A 334 13.74 12.44 -6.30
CA LYS A 334 12.47 12.98 -6.82
C LYS A 334 12.63 14.41 -7.30
N TRP A 335 13.28 15.27 -6.51
CA TRP A 335 13.49 16.67 -6.89
C TRP A 335 14.43 16.78 -8.09
N PHE A 336 15.49 15.98 -8.15
CA PHE A 336 16.37 15.92 -9.31
C PHE A 336 15.61 15.53 -10.59
N ILE A 337 14.85 14.42 -10.57
CA ILE A 337 14.09 13.95 -11.73
C ILE A 337 13.05 14.99 -12.16
N TRP A 338 12.35 15.61 -11.21
CA TRP A 338 11.39 16.68 -11.48
C TRP A 338 12.07 17.90 -12.14
N THR A 339 13.22 18.34 -11.64
CA THR A 339 13.98 19.44 -12.25
C THR A 339 14.44 19.07 -13.66
N MET A 340 14.96 17.87 -13.88
CA MET A 340 15.32 17.39 -15.22
C MET A 340 14.13 17.37 -16.16
N SER A 341 12.92 17.13 -15.64
CA SER A 341 11.68 17.21 -16.42
C SER A 341 11.37 18.64 -16.84
N LYS A 342 11.57 19.62 -15.96
CA LYS A 342 11.40 21.05 -16.27
C LYS A 342 12.41 21.55 -17.29
N LEU A 343 13.60 20.96 -17.32
CA LEU A 343 14.63 21.24 -18.32
C LEU A 343 14.42 20.48 -19.66
N GLY A 344 13.36 19.68 -19.79
CA GLY A 344 13.10 18.86 -20.99
C GLY A 344 14.02 17.65 -21.16
N LEU A 345 14.85 17.33 -20.15
CA LEU A 345 15.78 16.19 -20.18
C LEU A 345 15.13 14.90 -19.69
N ALA A 346 14.02 14.99 -18.95
CA ALA A 346 13.19 13.88 -18.52
C ALA A 346 11.72 14.09 -18.93
N SER A 347 10.98 13.02 -19.18
CA SER A 347 9.55 13.07 -19.54
C SER A 347 8.82 11.85 -19.00
N HIS A 348 7.49 11.86 -19.07
CA HIS A 348 6.63 10.73 -18.68
C HIS A 348 6.91 10.24 -17.25
N LEU A 349 7.06 11.16 -16.30
CA LEU A 349 7.23 10.84 -14.88
C LEU A 349 5.96 10.16 -14.39
N LYS A 350 6.05 8.84 -14.13
CA LYS A 350 4.92 8.03 -13.70
C LYS A 350 4.61 8.29 -12.23
N ARG A 351 3.34 8.50 -11.94
CA ARG A 351 2.80 8.58 -10.57
C ARG A 351 1.64 7.60 -10.45
N PHE A 352 1.57 6.90 -9.33
CA PHE A 352 0.38 6.11 -9.04
C PHE A 352 -0.81 7.05 -8.74
N PRO A 353 -2.05 6.68 -9.14
CA PRO A 353 -3.23 7.47 -8.83
C PRO A 353 -3.42 7.61 -7.31
N ASP A 354 -3.69 8.83 -6.85
CA ASP A 354 -3.82 9.13 -5.41
C ASP A 354 -4.91 8.30 -4.72
N ASN A 355 -5.97 7.92 -5.46
CA ASN A 355 -7.01 7.04 -4.95
C ASN A 355 -6.48 5.64 -4.59
N GLU A 356 -5.61 5.06 -5.42
CA GLU A 356 -5.04 3.73 -5.15
C GLU A 356 -4.03 3.78 -4.00
N VAL A 357 -3.25 4.86 -3.91
CA VAL A 357 -2.35 5.10 -2.76
C VAL A 357 -3.14 5.22 -1.47
N LYS A 358 -4.23 6.01 -1.47
CA LYS A 358 -5.13 6.17 -0.31
C LYS A 358 -5.82 4.87 0.07
N LYS A 359 -6.25 4.05 -0.89
CA LYS A 359 -6.82 2.73 -0.61
C LYS A 359 -5.83 1.86 0.19
N GLY A 360 -4.57 1.79 -0.21
CA GLY A 360 -3.54 1.05 0.55
C GLY A 360 -3.42 1.53 1.99
N GLN A 361 -3.34 2.86 2.18
CA GLN A 361 -3.28 3.46 3.52
C GLN A 361 -4.51 3.17 4.38
N TYR A 362 -5.71 3.26 3.80
CA TYR A 362 -6.94 2.96 4.52
C TYR A 362 -7.10 1.48 4.83
N THR A 363 -6.66 0.58 3.94
CA THR A 363 -6.62 -0.86 4.22
C THR A 363 -5.75 -1.14 5.45
N MET A 364 -4.55 -0.56 5.52
CA MET A 364 -3.68 -0.72 6.68
C MET A 364 -4.29 -0.14 7.96
N LYS A 365 -4.92 1.03 7.89
CA LYS A 365 -5.63 1.62 9.04
C LYS A 365 -6.82 0.76 9.49
N LEU A 366 -7.60 0.22 8.55
CA LEU A 366 -8.72 -0.67 8.85
C LEU A 366 -8.24 -1.97 9.51
N GLN A 367 -7.11 -2.52 9.08
CA GLN A 367 -6.49 -3.66 9.73
C GLN A 367 -6.09 -3.32 11.17
N LEU A 368 -5.39 -2.22 11.39
CA LEU A 368 -5.01 -1.78 12.75
C LEU A 368 -6.22 -1.54 13.64
N LEU A 369 -7.26 -0.87 13.11
CA LEU A 369 -8.52 -0.66 13.84
C LEU A 369 -9.22 -1.99 14.16
N LYS A 370 -9.14 -2.97 13.26
CA LYS A 370 -9.70 -4.30 13.51
C LYS A 370 -8.93 -5.02 14.61
N GLU A 371 -7.60 -5.00 14.58
CA GLU A 371 -6.76 -5.60 15.62
C GLU A 371 -7.06 -4.98 17.00
N GLN A 372 -7.20 -3.65 17.06
CA GLN A 372 -7.62 -2.94 18.28
C GLN A 372 -9.06 -3.26 18.68
N ALA A 373 -9.96 -3.41 17.71
CA ALA A 373 -11.34 -3.79 17.97
C ALA A 373 -11.41 -5.21 18.55
N ASP A 374 -10.60 -6.15 18.08
CA ASP A 374 -10.60 -7.53 18.57
C ASP A 374 -10.18 -7.65 20.06
N GLU A 375 -9.54 -6.62 20.63
CA GLU A 375 -9.22 -6.50 22.07
C GLU A 375 -10.40 -6.01 22.93
N LEU A 376 -11.44 -5.46 22.30
CA LEU A 376 -12.61 -4.91 22.98
C LEU A 376 -13.75 -5.93 23.06
N GLN A 377 -14.56 -5.82 24.12
CA GLN A 377 -15.83 -6.56 24.19
C GLN A 377 -16.88 -5.86 23.35
N TRP A 378 -17.29 -6.51 22.27
CA TRP A 378 -18.36 -6.05 21.40
C TRP A 378 -19.70 -6.69 21.77
N PRO A 379 -20.83 -6.02 21.45
CA PRO A 379 -22.14 -6.59 21.66
C PRO A 379 -22.33 -7.84 20.80
N LYS A 380 -23.23 -8.72 21.21
CA LYS A 380 -23.60 -9.90 20.42
C LYS A 380 -24.07 -9.46 19.03
N SER A 381 -23.62 -10.19 18.00
CA SER A 381 -24.10 -9.98 16.64
C SER A 381 -25.61 -10.19 16.61
N SER A 382 -26.31 -9.40 15.81
CA SER A 382 -27.76 -9.58 15.62
C SER A 382 -28.10 -11.00 15.14
N ASN A 383 -27.21 -11.63 14.38
CA ASN A 383 -27.42 -13.00 13.89
C ASN A 383 -27.37 -14.06 14.99
N ASP A 384 -26.77 -13.73 16.15
CA ASP A 384 -26.62 -14.65 17.29
C ASP A 384 -27.69 -14.42 18.36
N LEU A 385 -28.55 -13.41 18.18
CA LEU A 385 -29.61 -13.08 19.12
C LEU A 385 -30.89 -13.90 18.80
N PRO A 386 -31.58 -14.44 19.82
CA PRO A 386 -32.85 -15.12 19.61
C PRO A 386 -33.92 -14.12 19.13
N VAL A 387 -34.78 -14.58 18.22
CA VAL A 387 -35.98 -13.83 17.83
C VAL A 387 -37.09 -14.16 18.82
N ILE A 388 -37.68 -13.14 19.44
CA ILE A 388 -38.66 -13.24 20.53
C ILE A 388 -39.93 -12.51 20.11
N SER A 389 -41.10 -13.12 20.33
CA SER A 389 -42.39 -12.49 20.03
C SER A 389 -42.72 -11.35 21.00
N TRP A 390 -43.63 -10.45 20.62
CA TRP A 390 -44.05 -9.36 21.52
C TRP A 390 -44.71 -9.86 22.82
N ASP A 391 -45.46 -10.96 22.75
CA ASP A 391 -46.12 -11.52 23.92
C ASP A 391 -45.12 -12.20 24.86
N ASP A 392 -44.12 -12.90 24.32
CA ASP A 392 -43.03 -13.48 25.12
C ASP A 392 -42.16 -12.39 25.75
N PHE A 393 -41.83 -11.33 25.00
CA PHE A 393 -41.12 -10.16 25.53
C PHE A 393 -41.84 -9.53 26.73
N LYS A 394 -43.16 -9.30 26.63
CA LYS A 394 -43.96 -8.78 27.74
C LYS A 394 -44.08 -9.75 28.91
N ALA A 395 -44.07 -11.05 28.64
CA ALA A 395 -44.09 -12.07 29.68
C ALA A 395 -42.78 -12.06 30.48
N GLU A 396 -41.64 -12.07 29.79
CA GLU A 396 -40.30 -12.03 30.39
C GLU A 396 -40.03 -10.69 31.10
N ALA A 397 -40.56 -9.57 30.60
CA ALA A 397 -40.43 -8.25 31.20
C ALA A 397 -41.09 -8.13 32.60
N LYS A 398 -41.91 -9.11 33.02
CA LYS A 398 -42.45 -9.17 34.38
C LYS A 398 -41.42 -9.65 35.39
N GLU A 399 -40.41 -10.41 34.94
CA GLU A 399 -39.39 -11.00 35.80
C GLU A 399 -38.05 -10.26 35.69
N ARG A 400 -37.79 -9.61 34.56
CA ARG A 400 -36.55 -8.87 34.26
C ARG A 400 -36.85 -7.47 33.75
N SER A 401 -35.91 -6.54 33.91
CA SER A 401 -36.05 -5.17 33.40
C SER A 401 -35.73 -5.10 31.91
N LEU A 402 -36.63 -5.67 31.08
CA LEU A 402 -36.48 -5.70 29.63
C LEU A 402 -37.10 -4.47 28.97
N VAL A 403 -36.38 -3.86 28.05
CA VAL A 403 -36.85 -2.71 27.26
C VAL A 403 -36.58 -2.97 25.78
N ALA A 404 -37.59 -2.76 24.93
CA ALA A 404 -37.43 -2.82 23.49
C ALA A 404 -36.97 -1.45 22.97
N ILE A 405 -35.87 -1.42 22.21
CA ILE A 405 -35.36 -0.21 21.56
C ILE A 405 -34.90 -0.60 20.15
N HIS A 406 -35.50 0.01 19.14
CA HIS A 406 -35.20 -0.18 17.72
C HIS A 406 -35.22 -1.66 17.30
N GLY A 407 -36.25 -2.39 17.75
CA GLY A 407 -36.44 -3.81 17.44
C GLY A 407 -35.49 -4.77 18.17
N PHE A 408 -34.59 -4.29 19.02
CA PHE A 408 -33.78 -5.12 19.90
C PHE A 408 -34.33 -5.09 21.34
N ILE A 409 -34.28 -6.24 22.00
CA ILE A 409 -34.64 -6.38 23.41
C ILE A 409 -33.36 -6.27 24.24
N HIS A 410 -33.38 -5.34 25.19
CA HIS A 410 -32.25 -5.06 26.07
C HIS A 410 -32.61 -5.44 27.51
N ASP A 411 -31.72 -6.17 28.18
CA ASP A 411 -31.83 -6.41 29.62
C ASP A 411 -31.10 -5.31 30.40
N CYS A 412 -31.87 -4.37 30.93
CA CYS A 412 -31.36 -3.25 31.69
C CYS A 412 -31.26 -3.56 33.20
N SER A 413 -31.50 -4.81 33.65
CA SER A 413 -31.64 -5.15 35.08
C SER A 413 -30.43 -4.73 35.92
N SER A 414 -29.22 -4.85 35.38
CA SER A 414 -27.98 -4.43 36.05
C SER A 414 -27.68 -2.94 35.94
N PHE A 415 -28.39 -2.19 35.10
CA PHE A 415 -28.11 -0.79 34.77
C PHE A 415 -29.18 0.19 35.27
N VAL A 416 -30.35 -0.31 35.72
CA VAL A 416 -31.50 0.54 36.10
C VAL A 416 -31.10 1.65 37.08
N GLU A 417 -30.37 1.30 38.14
CA GLU A 417 -30.01 2.25 39.20
C GLU A 417 -28.84 3.17 38.82
N ASP A 418 -28.02 2.75 37.84
CA ASP A 418 -26.85 3.50 37.36
C ASP A 418 -27.20 4.47 36.20
N HIS A 419 -28.46 4.46 35.74
CA HIS A 419 -28.91 5.32 34.65
C HIS A 419 -28.78 6.81 35.02
N PRO A 420 -28.00 7.63 34.28
CA PRO A 420 -27.75 9.02 34.65
C PRO A 420 -28.98 9.93 34.71
N GLY A 421 -30.02 9.63 33.92
CA GLY A 421 -31.32 10.32 33.97
C GLY A 421 -32.24 9.85 35.11
N GLY A 422 -31.77 8.89 35.91
CA GLY A 422 -32.48 8.29 37.03
C GLY A 422 -33.23 7.00 36.67
N ALA A 423 -33.33 6.10 37.65
CA ALA A 423 -33.95 4.78 37.53
C ALA A 423 -35.43 4.80 37.11
N HIS A 424 -36.16 5.85 37.48
CA HIS A 424 -37.60 5.96 37.21
C HIS A 424 -37.92 5.98 35.70
N LEU A 425 -37.02 6.50 34.87
CA LEU A 425 -37.20 6.54 33.41
C LEU A 425 -37.17 5.14 32.81
N ILE A 426 -36.22 4.30 33.24
CA ILE A 426 -36.13 2.90 32.79
C ILE A 426 -37.30 2.10 33.35
N LYS A 427 -37.62 2.25 34.65
CA LYS A 427 -38.74 1.54 35.29
C LYS A 427 -40.07 1.79 34.59
N ARG A 428 -40.30 3.00 34.07
CA ARG A 428 -41.49 3.33 33.28
C ARG A 428 -41.49 2.66 31.90
N ALA A 429 -40.33 2.35 31.34
CA ALA A 429 -40.16 1.78 30.01
C ALA A 429 -40.14 0.25 29.99
N ILE A 430 -40.10 -0.44 31.14
CA ILE A 430 -40.07 -1.90 31.22
C ILE A 430 -41.28 -2.51 30.50
N GLY A 431 -41.03 -3.47 29.61
CA GLY A 431 -42.06 -4.16 28.83
C GLY A 431 -42.68 -3.32 27.71
N THR A 432 -42.09 -2.17 27.37
CA THR A 432 -42.56 -1.28 26.30
C THR A 432 -41.48 -1.03 25.26
N ASP A 433 -41.87 -0.47 24.11
CA ASP A 433 -40.95 0.08 23.12
C ASP A 433 -40.57 1.52 23.47
N ALA A 434 -39.32 1.73 23.88
CA ALA A 434 -38.76 3.01 24.27
C ALA A 434 -37.96 3.69 23.14
N THR A 435 -38.08 3.24 21.90
CA THR A 435 -37.33 3.79 20.75
C THR A 435 -37.48 5.30 20.65
N THR A 436 -38.71 5.82 20.68
CA THR A 436 -38.94 7.27 20.58
C THR A 436 -38.36 8.04 21.75
N ALA A 437 -38.33 7.47 22.96
CA ALA A 437 -37.75 8.12 24.14
C ALA A 437 -36.21 8.11 24.11
N PHE A 438 -35.62 7.07 23.50
CA PHE A 438 -34.16 6.94 23.39
C PHE A 438 -33.58 7.82 22.27
N PHE A 439 -34.22 7.86 21.10
CA PHE A 439 -33.79 8.62 19.92
C PHE A 439 -34.44 9.99 19.75
N GLY A 440 -35.47 10.31 20.53
CA GLY A 440 -36.30 11.50 20.34
C GLY A 440 -36.37 12.42 21.56
N GLY A 441 -36.77 13.67 21.31
CA GLY A 441 -37.04 14.66 22.36
C GLY A 441 -35.78 15.25 22.98
N VAL A 442 -35.78 15.39 24.32
CA VAL A 442 -34.74 16.07 25.12
C VAL A 442 -33.46 15.25 25.26
N TYR A 443 -33.51 13.93 25.05
CA TYR A 443 -32.48 13.00 25.54
C TYR A 443 -31.54 12.41 24.48
N ASP A 444 -31.69 12.76 23.19
CA ASP A 444 -30.87 12.33 22.04
C ASP A 444 -29.51 11.72 22.46
N HIS A 445 -29.51 10.39 22.69
CA HIS A 445 -28.49 9.76 23.53
C HIS A 445 -27.13 9.79 22.83
N SER A 446 -26.07 10.03 23.60
CA SER A 446 -24.70 10.05 23.05
C SER A 446 -24.27 8.68 22.50
N ASN A 447 -23.33 8.67 21.55
CA ASN A 447 -22.74 7.42 21.02
C ASN A 447 -22.25 6.45 22.12
N ALA A 448 -21.79 6.96 23.26
CA ALA A 448 -21.39 6.12 24.40
C ALA A 448 -22.58 5.38 25.02
N ALA A 449 -23.73 6.05 25.16
CA ALA A 449 -24.96 5.42 25.64
C ALA A 449 -25.50 4.39 24.65
N HIS A 450 -25.39 4.65 23.34
CA HIS A 450 -25.71 3.66 22.31
C HIS A 450 -24.82 2.41 22.40
N ASN A 451 -23.52 2.58 22.59
CA ASN A 451 -22.57 1.47 22.74
C ASN A 451 -22.86 0.63 23.99
N LEU A 452 -23.11 1.29 25.13
CA LEU A 452 -23.46 0.59 26.37
C LEU A 452 -24.79 -0.15 26.25
N LEU A 453 -25.81 0.48 25.66
CA LEU A 453 -27.10 -0.15 25.41
C LEU A 453 -26.94 -1.41 24.55
N ALA A 454 -26.11 -1.37 23.50
CA ALA A 454 -25.89 -2.52 22.65
C ALA A 454 -25.30 -3.74 23.41
N MET A 455 -24.49 -3.52 24.45
CA MET A 455 -23.95 -4.60 25.29
C MET A 455 -25.03 -5.33 26.09
N MET A 456 -26.19 -4.70 26.31
CA MET A 456 -27.31 -5.25 27.05
C MET A 456 -28.30 -6.04 26.17
N ARG A 457 -28.00 -6.25 24.88
CA ARG A 457 -28.88 -6.98 23.96
C ARG A 457 -29.03 -8.44 24.34
N VAL A 458 -30.28 -8.90 24.42
CA VAL A 458 -30.63 -10.29 24.75
C VAL A 458 -31.52 -10.95 23.70
N GLY A 459 -32.13 -10.18 22.80
CA GLY A 459 -32.98 -10.73 21.72
C GLY A 459 -33.34 -9.70 20.65
N ILE A 460 -33.97 -10.18 19.58
CA ILE A 460 -34.57 -9.39 18.51
C ILE A 460 -36.08 -9.58 18.59
N LEU A 461 -36.83 -8.49 18.50
CA LEU A 461 -38.28 -8.56 18.49
C LEU A 461 -38.78 -9.02 17.12
N ASP A 462 -39.59 -10.08 17.10
CA ASP A 462 -40.22 -10.60 15.89
C ASP A 462 -41.08 -9.52 15.20
N GLY A 463 -40.95 -9.39 13.88
CA GLY A 463 -41.67 -8.38 13.08
C GLY A 463 -41.08 -6.97 13.08
N GLY A 464 -40.06 -6.67 13.89
CA GLY A 464 -39.33 -5.39 13.87
C GLY A 464 -40.19 -4.17 14.22
N MET A 465 -40.13 -3.76 15.50
CA MET A 465 -40.94 -2.72 16.16
C MET A 465 -42.41 -3.10 16.38
N GLU A 466 -43.02 -2.52 17.40
CA GLU A 466 -44.45 -2.69 17.71
C GLU A 466 -45.29 -2.20 16.52
N VAL A 467 -45.92 -3.14 15.80
CA VAL A 467 -46.75 -2.77 14.67
C VAL A 467 -48.05 -2.19 15.20
N GLU A 468 -48.26 -0.89 15.01
CA GLU A 468 -49.45 -0.10 15.42
C GLU A 468 -50.81 -0.80 15.18
N HIS A 469 -50.91 -1.73 14.23
CA HIS A 469 -52.12 -2.50 13.95
C HIS A 469 -52.53 -3.50 15.05
N LEU A 470 -51.64 -3.84 15.98
CA LEU A 470 -51.94 -4.72 17.13
C LEU A 470 -52.54 -3.97 18.32
N LYS A 471 -52.74 -2.64 18.22
CA LYS A 471 -53.61 -1.90 19.15
C LYS A 471 -55.03 -2.42 19.00
N ARG A 472 -55.40 -3.43 19.80
CA ARG A 472 -56.82 -3.72 20.08
C ARG A 472 -57.39 -2.49 20.77
N ARG A 473 -58.02 -1.59 20.01
CA ARG A 473 -58.89 -0.57 20.58
C ARG A 473 -60.09 -1.29 21.23
N PRO A 474 -60.45 -0.97 22.49
CA PRO A 474 -61.79 -1.27 22.97
C PRO A 474 -62.80 -0.64 22.01
N ALA A 475 -63.85 -1.37 21.69
CA ALA A 475 -64.83 -1.02 20.66
C ALA A 475 -65.34 0.43 20.78
N ASP A 476 -65.10 1.23 19.74
CA ASP A 476 -65.63 2.59 19.60
C ASP A 476 -67.14 2.51 19.35
N SER A 477 -67.91 3.11 20.26
CA SER A 477 -69.30 3.50 20.04
C SER A 477 -69.36 4.68 19.06
N GLU A 478 -70.24 4.56 18.07
CA GLU A 478 -70.59 5.58 17.09
C GLU A 478 -70.94 6.94 17.72
N ALA A 479 -70.38 8.03 17.17
CA ALA A 479 -71.16 9.07 16.46
C ALA A 479 -70.33 10.35 16.25
N SER A 480 -70.14 10.66 14.98
CA SER A 480 -69.69 11.88 14.32
C SER A 480 -70.30 13.21 14.81
N SER A 481 -69.52 14.31 14.76
CA SER A 481 -69.80 15.45 13.84
C SER A 481 -68.85 16.66 13.99
N ILE A 482 -68.23 17.02 12.86
CA ILE A 482 -68.12 18.37 12.24
C ILE A 482 -67.55 19.54 13.07
N THR A 483 -66.45 20.17 12.58
CA THR A 483 -66.42 21.57 12.06
C THR A 483 -65.02 21.97 11.55
N ASN A 484 -65.00 22.83 10.53
CA ASN A 484 -63.85 23.32 9.77
C ASN A 484 -63.34 24.70 10.26
N SER A 485 -62.01 24.90 10.12
CA SER A 485 -61.29 26.17 9.78
C SER A 485 -61.05 27.26 10.86
N PRO A 486 -60.08 28.21 10.68
CA PRO A 486 -58.74 28.12 10.05
C PRO A 486 -57.63 29.06 10.67
N VAL A 487 -56.41 29.01 10.10
CA VAL A 487 -55.35 30.05 9.96
C VAL A 487 -54.70 30.70 11.21
N SER A 488 -53.35 30.63 11.31
CA SER A 488 -52.49 31.82 11.46
C SER A 488 -50.98 31.53 11.37
N SER A 489 -50.33 32.28 10.49
CA SER A 489 -48.89 32.40 10.21
C SER A 489 -48.24 33.57 10.95
N ALA A 490 -46.96 33.44 11.34
CA ALA A 490 -46.00 34.55 11.51
C ALA A 490 -44.59 33.92 11.65
N SER A 491 -43.70 34.01 10.66
CA SER A 491 -42.83 35.13 10.23
C SER A 491 -41.57 35.32 11.08
N ALA A 492 -40.44 35.35 10.37
CA ALA A 492 -39.06 35.26 10.81
C ALA A 492 -38.48 36.56 11.39
N SER A 493 -37.30 36.46 12.03
CA SER A 493 -36.32 37.54 12.04
C SER A 493 -34.89 37.01 12.13
N SER A 494 -34.03 37.68 11.37
CA SER A 494 -32.61 37.48 11.12
C SER A 494 -31.77 38.48 11.91
N VAL A 495 -30.56 38.11 12.35
CA VAL A 495 -29.47 39.07 12.65
C VAL A 495 -28.11 38.47 12.30
N ASP A 496 -27.30 39.28 11.63
CA ASP A 496 -25.93 39.04 11.15
C ASP A 496 -24.83 39.48 12.15
N ILE A 497 -23.75 38.67 12.15
CA ILE A 497 -22.29 38.98 12.15
C ILE A 497 -21.67 39.84 13.26
N GLN A 498 -20.69 39.25 13.98
CA GLN A 498 -19.35 39.85 14.12
C GLN A 498 -18.22 38.85 14.41
N SER A 499 -17.07 39.12 13.80
CA SER A 499 -15.80 38.38 13.71
C SER A 499 -14.90 38.46 14.95
N LEU A 500 -14.10 37.42 15.24
CA LEU A 500 -12.76 37.50 15.86
C LEU A 500 -11.90 36.28 15.47
N ALA A 501 -10.57 36.48 15.49
CA ALA A 501 -9.54 35.70 14.82
C ALA A 501 -8.79 34.67 15.70
N ASP A 502 -8.15 33.75 14.96
CA ASP A 502 -6.93 32.94 15.19
C ASP A 502 -6.85 31.78 16.20
N ASP A 503 -6.21 30.72 15.69
CA ASP A 503 -5.65 29.49 16.27
C ASP A 503 -6.61 28.43 16.86
N ASP A 504 -6.90 27.37 16.08
CA ASP A 504 -6.30 26.04 16.30
C ASP A 504 -6.77 24.98 15.27
N PHE A 505 -5.93 23.98 15.07
CA PHE A 505 -6.06 22.87 14.12
C PHE A 505 -7.38 22.06 14.33
N ARG A 506 -8.40 22.28 13.47
CA ARG A 506 -9.62 21.44 13.42
C ARG A 506 -9.96 21.02 11.99
N LEU A 507 -10.19 19.73 11.84
CA LEU A 507 -10.70 19.07 10.64
C LEU A 507 -12.00 19.75 10.17
N ASP A 508 -11.92 20.42 9.03
CA ASP A 508 -13.05 21.10 8.40
C ASP A 508 -13.95 20.07 7.71
N GLN A 509 -15.05 19.71 8.36
CA GLN A 509 -16.08 18.77 7.88
C GLN A 509 -17.20 19.49 7.13
N THR A 510 -16.93 20.68 6.58
CA THR A 510 -17.93 21.57 5.98
C THR A 510 -17.72 21.80 4.49
N GLN A 511 -17.68 20.74 3.67
CA GLN A 511 -17.90 20.80 2.21
C GLN A 511 -18.56 19.54 1.64
N LEU A 512 -19.71 19.15 2.21
CA LEU A 512 -20.54 18.08 1.65
C LEU A 512 -22.03 18.43 1.76
N ASN A 513 -22.41 19.61 1.26
CA ASN A 513 -23.82 19.94 1.00
C ASN A 513 -23.93 20.93 -0.16
N SER A 514 -23.68 20.45 -1.38
CA SER A 514 -24.22 21.08 -2.59
C SER A 514 -24.74 20.00 -3.54
N GLN A 515 -25.95 19.51 -3.26
CA GLN A 515 -26.78 18.89 -4.27
C GLN A 515 -28.06 19.72 -4.39
N GLY A 516 -28.45 20.02 -5.63
CA GLY A 516 -29.58 20.87 -6.00
C GLY A 516 -30.95 20.40 -5.46
N PRO A 517 -32.04 21.04 -5.88
CA PRO A 517 -33.34 20.88 -5.24
C PRO A 517 -33.85 19.44 -5.39
N LYS A 518 -33.86 18.69 -4.29
CA LYS A 518 -34.50 17.37 -4.20
C LYS A 518 -36.04 17.56 -4.18
N PRO A 519 -36.82 16.70 -4.86
CA PRO A 519 -38.27 16.80 -4.87
C PRO A 519 -38.84 16.62 -3.45
N LYS A 520 -39.78 17.49 -3.06
CA LYS A 520 -40.50 17.39 -1.78
C LYS A 520 -41.31 16.09 -1.76
N ALA A 521 -40.97 15.19 -0.84
CA ALA A 521 -41.81 14.05 -0.49
C ALA A 521 -43.07 14.56 0.27
N PRO A 522 -44.23 13.89 0.13
CA PRO A 522 -45.45 14.27 0.83
C PRO A 522 -45.31 14.12 2.35
N PHE A 523 -45.99 15.02 3.08
CA PHE A 523 -45.95 15.18 4.53
C PHE A 523 -46.17 13.86 5.30
N GLY A 524 -45.28 13.53 6.25
CA GLY A 524 -45.54 12.55 7.31
C GLY A 524 -44.71 11.27 7.37
N GLN A 525 -43.64 11.10 6.59
CA GLN A 525 -42.70 9.97 6.75
C GLN A 525 -41.29 10.45 7.12
N PRO A 526 -40.62 9.85 8.12
CA PRO A 526 -39.21 10.12 8.37
C PRO A 526 -38.39 9.64 7.17
N GLN A 527 -37.64 10.56 6.54
CA GLN A 527 -36.64 10.18 5.54
C GLN A 527 -35.49 9.47 6.25
N ALA A 528 -35.20 8.24 5.85
CA ALA A 528 -34.00 7.54 6.30
C ALA A 528 -32.76 8.37 5.93
N GLN A 529 -32.03 8.84 6.94
CA GLN A 529 -30.71 9.43 6.74
C GLN A 529 -29.76 8.35 6.23
N VAL A 530 -29.01 8.66 5.18
CA VAL A 530 -27.96 7.80 4.63
C VAL A 530 -26.82 7.74 5.65
N ALA A 531 -26.53 6.54 6.17
CA ALA A 531 -25.51 6.33 7.19
C ALA A 531 -24.10 6.54 6.63
N ASP A 532 -23.27 7.26 7.38
CA ASP A 532 -21.85 7.48 7.11
C ASP A 532 -21.05 6.19 7.39
N ARG A 533 -20.01 5.94 6.59
CA ARG A 533 -19.22 4.68 6.59
C ARG A 533 -18.45 4.44 7.90
N TRP A 534 -18.44 5.42 8.81
CA TRP A 534 -17.57 5.45 9.99
C TRP A 534 -18.33 5.52 11.32
N THR A 535 -19.66 5.47 11.33
CA THR A 535 -20.46 5.38 12.55
C THR A 535 -20.76 3.92 12.92
N LEU A 536 -20.46 3.55 14.17
CA LEU A 536 -20.70 2.24 14.81
C LEU A 536 -22.20 1.87 14.98
N SER A 537 -23.10 2.53 14.25
CA SER A 537 -24.52 2.24 14.20
C SER A 537 -24.82 1.32 13.01
N VAL A 538 -25.36 0.13 13.31
CA VAL A 538 -26.06 -0.86 12.47
C VAL A 538 -26.20 -0.51 10.97
N PRO A 539 -25.81 -1.43 10.05
CA PRO A 539 -25.87 -1.17 8.61
C PRO A 539 -27.31 -1.18 8.05
N PRO A 540 -27.69 -0.23 7.18
CA PRO A 540 -28.79 -0.41 6.25
C PRO A 540 -28.26 -0.87 4.89
N SER A 541 -28.57 -2.12 4.54
CA SER A 541 -28.49 -2.74 3.19
C SER A 541 -27.11 -3.11 2.63
N GLU A 542 -26.58 -4.27 3.02
CA GLU A 542 -26.04 -5.18 2.00
C GLU A 542 -27.21 -5.81 1.24
N LYS A 543 -27.20 -5.72 -0.09
CA LYS A 543 -28.06 -6.58 -0.90
C LYS A 543 -27.65 -8.03 -0.64
N LEU A 544 -28.46 -8.74 0.12
CA LEU A 544 -28.42 -10.20 0.21
C LEU A 544 -28.35 -10.79 -1.20
N ARG A 545 -27.21 -11.39 -1.55
CA ARG A 545 -27.15 -12.34 -2.66
C ARG A 545 -27.30 -13.73 -2.05
N ILE A 546 -28.54 -14.19 -1.93
CA ILE A 546 -28.83 -15.59 -1.62
C ILE A 546 -28.41 -16.39 -2.85
N ILE A 547 -27.28 -17.07 -2.78
CA ILE A 547 -26.97 -18.16 -3.71
C ILE A 547 -27.61 -19.41 -3.09
N GLN A 548 -28.69 -19.90 -3.69
CA GLN A 548 -29.18 -21.25 -3.42
C GLN A 548 -28.11 -22.23 -3.93
N THR A 549 -27.30 -22.78 -3.02
CA THR A 549 -26.55 -24.00 -3.31
C THR A 549 -27.46 -25.17 -2.98
N VAL A 550 -27.95 -25.85 -4.02
CA VAL A 550 -28.53 -27.19 -3.87
C VAL A 550 -27.40 -28.12 -3.38
N PRO A 551 -27.59 -28.87 -2.28
CA PRO A 551 -26.60 -29.86 -1.87
C PRO A 551 -26.62 -31.02 -2.87
N GLU A 552 -25.52 -31.27 -3.59
CA GLU A 552 -25.34 -32.55 -4.27
C GLU A 552 -25.13 -33.64 -3.21
N ILE A 553 -26.15 -34.50 -3.08
CA ILE A 553 -26.11 -35.74 -2.33
C ILE A 553 -25.18 -36.71 -3.07
N ARG A 554 -24.00 -37.00 -2.51
CA ARG A 554 -23.24 -38.20 -2.89
C ARG A 554 -23.78 -39.41 -2.09
N PRO A 555 -24.26 -40.47 -2.75
CA PRO A 555 -24.68 -41.69 -2.06
C PRO A 555 -23.46 -42.54 -1.68
N GLY A 556 -23.47 -43.09 -0.47
CA GLY A 556 -22.49 -44.09 -0.01
C GLY A 556 -22.11 -43.98 1.46
N LEU A 557 -23.11 -44.08 2.34
CA LEU A 557 -22.96 -44.19 3.79
C LEU A 557 -22.61 -45.64 4.17
N LEU A 558 -21.82 -45.78 5.25
CA LEU A 558 -21.63 -46.94 6.14
C LEU A 558 -20.27 -47.68 6.12
N THR A 559 -19.41 -47.21 7.03
CA THR A 559 -18.70 -47.98 8.08
C THR A 559 -17.88 -49.22 7.68
N HIS A 560 -16.56 -49.19 7.89
CA HIS A 560 -15.93 -49.75 9.10
C HIS A 560 -14.41 -49.49 9.17
N ARG A 561 -13.90 -49.45 10.41
CA ARG A 561 -12.49 -49.34 10.86
C ARG A 561 -11.49 -50.23 10.09
N SER A 562 -10.26 -49.74 9.84
CA SER A 562 -9.03 -50.11 10.59
C SER A 562 -7.74 -49.70 9.85
N VAL A 563 -6.76 -49.21 10.62
CA VAL A 563 -5.29 -49.42 10.57
C VAL A 563 -4.57 -49.47 9.21
N GLY A 564 -3.50 -48.68 9.06
CA GLY A 564 -2.35 -49.12 8.24
C GLY A 564 -1.49 -48.04 7.60
N LYS A 565 -0.21 -48.03 7.98
CA LYS A 565 0.91 -47.22 7.48
C LYS A 565 1.28 -47.51 6.00
N LEU A 566 1.95 -46.49 5.43
CA LEU A 566 3.13 -46.52 4.53
C LEU A 566 2.98 -46.76 3.01
N ASP A 567 3.47 -45.74 2.30
CA ASP A 567 4.46 -45.74 1.20
C ASP A 567 4.14 -46.21 -0.24
N LYS A 568 4.46 -45.27 -1.15
CA LYS A 568 5.18 -45.37 -2.44
C LYS A 568 4.46 -45.82 -3.73
N VAL A 569 4.48 -44.89 -4.71
CA VAL A 569 4.96 -45.04 -6.12
C VAL A 569 4.08 -45.96 -7.02
N THR A 570 3.56 -45.61 -8.20
CA THR A 570 4.16 -45.00 -9.41
C THR A 570 3.08 -44.62 -10.44
N LYS A 571 3.52 -43.85 -11.45
CA LYS A 571 2.82 -43.40 -12.67
C LYS A 571 2.27 -44.51 -13.60
N ALA A 572 1.19 -44.13 -14.28
CA ALA A 572 0.85 -44.24 -15.71
C ALA A 572 0.49 -45.61 -16.33
N ASP A 573 -0.73 -45.60 -16.90
CA ASP A 573 -1.20 -46.13 -18.19
C ASP A 573 -0.70 -47.50 -18.67
N VAL A 574 -1.66 -48.39 -18.95
CA VAL A 574 -1.90 -49.05 -20.26
C VAL A 574 -3.05 -50.04 -20.05
N GLY A 575 -4.03 -50.01 -20.97
CA GLY A 575 -5.27 -50.79 -20.86
C GLY A 575 -5.14 -52.28 -21.20
N GLY A 576 -6.30 -52.90 -21.37
CA GLY A 576 -6.44 -54.21 -22.01
C GLY A 576 -6.71 -55.37 -21.04
N GLU A 577 -7.99 -55.76 -21.00
CA GLU A 577 -8.51 -57.13 -21.04
C GLU A 577 -7.91 -58.26 -20.17
N ALA A 578 -8.84 -58.83 -19.38
CA ALA A 578 -9.18 -60.26 -19.28
C ALA A 578 -8.32 -61.26 -18.48
N ASN A 579 -9.08 -62.02 -17.66
CA ASN A 579 -8.94 -63.42 -17.24
C ASN A 579 -7.99 -63.80 -16.08
N GLU A 580 -8.63 -64.07 -14.93
CA GLU A 580 -8.89 -65.42 -14.37
C GLU A 580 -7.73 -66.43 -14.17
N PHE A 581 -7.87 -67.23 -13.10
CA PHE A 581 -7.10 -68.40 -12.64
C PHE A 581 -5.80 -68.10 -11.86
N SER A 582 -5.81 -68.13 -10.52
CA SER A 582 -5.80 -69.30 -9.61
C SER A 582 -4.43 -70.00 -9.49
N GLY A 583 -4.04 -70.31 -8.25
CA GLY A 583 -3.09 -71.40 -8.00
C GLY A 583 -1.91 -71.05 -7.08
N LYS A 584 -2.12 -71.27 -5.78
CA LYS A 584 -1.22 -71.97 -4.82
C LYS A 584 0.29 -71.67 -4.86
N GLU A 585 0.76 -71.00 -3.79
CA GLU A 585 1.63 -71.53 -2.71
C GLU A 585 2.82 -72.49 -3.04
N PRO A 586 3.82 -72.61 -2.13
CA PRO A 586 4.96 -71.73 -1.84
C PRO A 586 6.30 -72.48 -2.07
N VAL A 587 7.47 -71.90 -1.72
CA VAL A 587 8.62 -72.55 -1.02
C VAL A 587 9.88 -71.66 -1.08
N ALA A 588 10.68 -71.83 -0.04
CA ALA A 588 11.78 -71.05 0.49
C ALA A 588 13.11 -71.01 -0.31
N ALA A 589 13.93 -70.04 0.12
CA ALA A 589 15.38 -70.06 0.28
C ALA A 589 16.30 -69.90 -0.96
N ALA A 590 16.93 -68.73 -1.05
CA ALA A 590 18.38 -68.54 -0.88
C ALA A 590 18.70 -67.05 -0.68
#